data_AF-A0A7C6URX2-F1
#
_entry.id   AF-A0A7C6URX2-F1
#
_cell.length_a   1.000
_cell.length_b   1.000
_cell.length_c   1.000
_cell.angle_alpha   90.00
_cell.angle_beta   90.00
_cell.angle_gamma   90.00
#
_symmetry.space_group_name_H-M   'P 1'
#
loop_
_entity.id
_entity.type
_entity.pdbx_description
1 polymer ?
#
loop_
_entity_poly.entity_id
_entity_poly.type
_entity_poly.pdbx_seq_one_letter_code
_entity_poly.pdbx_strand_id
1 'polypeptide(L)'
;MPGKKVIALLSAALFLTGCWTGAVKIGFTGSAWGNKTNASFAYLSGSWSKTIRVKAAAVLVFDYELKSESGELKAKLVDPSGAVLLEFEANTSGREEVFFKEGGAFKFVIEAKKAKGSYRFEWFNKEVEKSTAQAPDQTAAWVARAENFFPS
;
A
#
# COMPACT_ATOMS: atom_id res chain seq x y z
N MET A 1 17.46 -57.20 -35.32
CA MET A 1 17.43 -56.66 -33.94
C MET A 1 16.63 -55.36 -33.96
N PRO A 2 15.91 -55.09 -32.85
CA PRO A 2 14.57 -54.49 -32.75
C PRO A 2 14.63 -52.95 -32.84
N GLY A 3 13.57 -52.18 -33.04
CA GLY A 3 12.13 -52.39 -33.10
C GLY A 3 11.53 -50.98 -32.99
N LYS A 4 10.74 -50.55 -33.98
CA LYS A 4 10.06 -49.25 -33.94
C LYS A 4 9.03 -49.25 -32.82
N LYS A 5 9.28 -48.51 -31.75
CA LYS A 5 8.23 -48.13 -30.79
C LYS A 5 7.80 -46.70 -31.10
N VAL A 6 6.70 -46.59 -31.85
CA VAL A 6 5.91 -45.35 -31.91
C VAL A 6 5.23 -45.24 -30.56
N ILE A 7 5.79 -44.42 -29.67
CA ILE A 7 5.16 -44.11 -28.39
C ILE A 7 4.09 -43.06 -28.68
N ALA A 8 2.86 -43.53 -28.77
CA ALA A 8 1.67 -42.71 -28.69
C ALA A 8 1.59 -42.12 -27.27
N LEU A 9 1.94 -40.83 -27.12
CA LEU A 9 1.74 -40.08 -25.89
C LEU A 9 0.35 -39.42 -25.93
N LEU A 10 -0.62 -40.27 -25.65
CA LEU A 10 -1.99 -39.93 -25.27
C LEU A 10 -1.95 -39.53 -23.78
N SER A 11 -1.93 -38.24 -23.44
CA SER A 11 -2.03 -37.80 -22.03
C SER A 11 -2.57 -36.37 -21.90
N ALA A 12 -3.90 -36.28 -21.84
CA ALA A 12 -4.63 -35.43 -20.91
C ALA A 12 -4.29 -33.94 -20.87
N ALA A 13 -4.90 -33.16 -21.77
CA ALA A 13 -5.24 -31.76 -21.52
C ALA A 13 -6.39 -31.65 -20.48
N LEU A 14 -6.20 -32.26 -19.30
CA LEU A 14 -7.06 -32.10 -18.13
C LEU A 14 -6.45 -31.01 -17.25
N PHE A 15 -7.32 -30.18 -16.67
CA PHE A 15 -7.06 -29.11 -15.68
C PHE A 15 -6.80 -27.69 -16.17
N LEU A 16 -7.54 -27.21 -17.18
CA LEU A 16 -7.95 -25.80 -17.20
C LEU A 16 -9.37 -25.60 -16.65
N THR A 17 -9.82 -26.47 -15.74
CA THR A 17 -10.78 -26.04 -14.73
C THR A 17 -10.03 -25.19 -13.72
N GLY A 18 -9.72 -23.94 -14.10
CA GLY A 18 -9.43 -22.86 -13.16
C GLY A 18 -10.67 -22.67 -12.31
N CYS A 19 -10.83 -23.57 -11.34
CA CYS A 19 -11.96 -23.65 -10.45
C CYS A 19 -11.92 -22.39 -9.60
N TRP A 20 -12.75 -21.42 -9.99
CA TRP A 20 -13.56 -20.61 -9.08
C TRP A 20 -12.93 -20.43 -7.69
N THR A 21 -11.77 -19.77 -7.59
CA THR A 21 -11.33 -19.20 -6.31
C THR A 21 -12.10 -17.91 -6.10
N GLY A 22 -13.42 -18.04 -6.00
CA GLY A 22 -14.34 -16.94 -5.77
C GLY A 22 -14.06 -16.35 -4.40
N ALA A 23 -13.95 -15.03 -4.33
CA ALA A 23 -13.85 -14.34 -3.05
C ALA A 23 -15.13 -14.63 -2.24
N VAL A 24 -14.98 -15.24 -1.07
CA VAL A 24 -16.10 -15.61 -0.20
C VAL A 24 -16.24 -14.58 0.91
N LYS A 25 -17.46 -14.08 1.10
CA LYS A 25 -17.84 -13.13 2.13
C LYS A 25 -19.07 -13.65 2.87
N ILE A 26 -18.95 -13.93 4.16
CA ILE A 26 -20.07 -14.35 5.02
C ILE A 26 -20.12 -13.44 6.24
N GLY A 27 -21.31 -12.94 6.56
CA GLY A 27 -21.50 -11.97 7.65
C GLY A 27 -20.73 -10.66 7.43
N PHE A 28 -20.47 -10.31 6.16
CA PHE A 28 -19.70 -9.13 5.81
C PHE A 28 -20.54 -7.87 5.95
N THR A 29 -20.12 -6.96 6.81
CA THR A 29 -20.66 -5.61 6.93
C THR A 29 -19.50 -4.63 6.79
N GLY A 30 -19.59 -3.67 5.88
CA GLY A 30 -18.45 -2.80 5.63
C GLY A 30 -18.75 -1.70 4.64
N SER A 31 -17.88 -0.70 4.61
CA SER A 31 -17.97 0.43 3.72
C SER A 31 -16.59 0.80 3.17
N ALA A 32 -16.56 1.29 1.95
CA ALA A 32 -15.35 1.83 1.33
C ALA A 32 -15.72 3.14 0.63
N TRP A 33 -15.41 4.27 1.26
CA TRP A 33 -15.71 5.60 0.74
C TRP A 33 -14.45 6.46 0.79
N GLY A 34 -14.15 7.15 -0.32
CA GLY A 34 -13.03 8.11 -0.36
C GLY A 34 -11.72 7.47 0.07
N ASN A 35 -11.08 8.01 1.11
CA ASN A 35 -9.83 7.50 1.66
C ASN A 35 -10.00 6.60 2.90
N LYS A 36 -11.18 6.01 3.07
CA LYS A 36 -11.49 5.14 4.20
C LYS A 36 -12.03 3.80 3.71
N THR A 37 -11.69 2.73 4.42
CA THR A 37 -12.36 1.44 4.29
C THR A 37 -12.44 0.75 5.63
N ASN A 38 -13.59 0.14 5.91
CA ASN A 38 -13.80 -0.67 7.10
C ASN A 38 -14.67 -1.86 6.75
N ALA A 39 -14.47 -2.97 7.45
CA ALA A 39 -15.38 -4.09 7.42
C ALA A 39 -15.28 -4.92 8.69
N SER A 40 -16.37 -5.62 9.01
CA SER A 40 -16.44 -6.73 9.95
C SER A 40 -17.01 -7.94 9.21
N PHE A 41 -16.50 -9.13 9.53
CA PHE A 41 -16.87 -10.36 8.82
C PHE A 41 -16.74 -11.59 9.72
N ALA A 42 -17.72 -12.49 9.57
CA ALA A 42 -17.68 -13.81 10.20
C ALA A 42 -16.77 -14.79 9.44
N TYR A 43 -16.69 -14.64 8.12
CA TYR A 43 -15.76 -15.39 7.27
C TYR A 43 -15.42 -14.59 6.02
N LEU A 44 -14.11 -14.46 5.74
CA LEU A 44 -13.57 -13.75 4.60
C LEU A 44 -12.43 -14.55 3.97
N SER A 45 -12.52 -14.81 2.67
CA SER A 45 -11.45 -15.47 1.93
C SER A 45 -11.34 -14.88 0.53
N GLY A 46 -10.15 -14.43 0.14
CA GLY A 46 -9.91 -13.76 -1.13
C GLY A 46 -8.97 -12.57 -0.99
N SER A 47 -8.84 -11.81 -2.07
CA SER A 47 -8.03 -10.59 -2.13
C SER A 47 -8.87 -9.46 -2.71
N TRP A 48 -8.75 -8.28 -2.12
CA TRP A 48 -9.41 -7.06 -2.58
C TRP A 48 -8.39 -5.94 -2.69
N SER A 49 -8.40 -5.24 -3.81
CA SER A 49 -7.49 -4.13 -4.06
C SER A 49 -8.24 -2.82 -4.27
N LYS A 50 -7.67 -1.73 -3.75
CA LYS A 50 -8.10 -0.36 -4.03
C LYS A 50 -6.90 0.46 -4.51
N THR A 51 -7.12 1.24 -5.56
CA THR A 51 -6.09 2.14 -6.08
C THR A 51 -6.05 3.41 -5.23
N ILE A 52 -4.86 3.77 -4.74
CA ILE A 52 -4.56 5.02 -4.05
C ILE A 52 -3.69 5.88 -4.97
N ARG A 53 -4.10 7.12 -5.24
CA ARG A 53 -3.30 8.07 -6.01
C ARG A 53 -2.52 8.96 -5.05
N VAL A 54 -1.20 8.95 -5.20
CA VAL A 54 -0.28 9.74 -4.37
C VAL A 54 0.42 10.78 -5.23
N LYS A 55 0.61 11.99 -4.68
CA LYS A 55 1.36 13.07 -5.35
C LYS A 55 2.86 12.81 -5.21
N ALA A 56 3.67 13.35 -6.12
CA ALA A 56 5.12 13.31 -5.98
C ALA A 56 5.57 14.10 -4.75
N ALA A 57 6.66 13.67 -4.11
CA ALA A 57 7.21 14.25 -2.88
C ALA A 57 6.18 14.41 -1.75
N ALA A 58 5.31 13.41 -1.57
CA ALA A 58 4.26 13.41 -0.54
C ALA A 58 4.48 12.30 0.49
N VAL A 59 3.96 12.52 1.70
CA VAL A 59 3.86 11.48 2.71
C VAL A 59 2.42 10.98 2.74
N LEU A 60 2.23 9.68 2.52
CA LEU A 60 0.94 9.03 2.73
C LEU A 60 0.91 8.50 4.17
N VAL A 61 -0.12 8.87 4.89
CA VAL A 61 -0.30 8.47 6.29
C VAL A 61 -1.48 7.53 6.39
N PHE A 62 -1.28 6.37 7.01
CA PHE A 62 -2.32 5.39 7.31
C PHE A 62 -2.63 5.41 8.79
N ASP A 63 -3.90 5.55 9.15
CA ASP A 63 -4.45 5.18 10.45
C ASP A 63 -5.19 3.85 10.28
N TYR A 64 -4.82 2.84 11.06
CA TYR A 64 -5.32 1.51 10.87
C TYR A 64 -5.57 0.72 12.15
N GLU A 65 -6.48 -0.23 12.02
CA GLU A 65 -6.76 -1.29 12.99
C GLU A 65 -7.09 -2.55 12.21
N LEU A 66 -6.34 -3.62 12.43
CA LEU A 66 -6.51 -4.90 11.75
C LEU A 66 -6.67 -5.99 12.81
N LYS A 67 -7.83 -6.65 12.86
CA LYS A 67 -8.15 -7.69 13.84
C LYS A 67 -8.47 -9.00 13.15
N SER A 68 -7.71 -10.04 13.49
CA SER A 68 -7.95 -11.42 13.04
C SER A 68 -8.19 -12.31 14.26
N GLU A 69 -9.44 -12.68 14.47
CA GLU A 69 -9.83 -13.64 15.52
C GLU A 69 -9.45 -15.07 15.13
N SER A 70 -9.52 -15.39 13.83
CA SER A 70 -9.10 -16.67 13.28
C SER A 70 -8.74 -16.53 11.80
N GLY A 71 -7.93 -17.45 11.28
CA GLY A 71 -7.43 -17.42 9.91
C GLY A 71 -6.35 -16.35 9.67
N GLU A 72 -5.98 -16.17 8.41
CA GLU A 72 -4.95 -15.18 8.01
C GLU A 72 -5.62 -13.92 7.46
N LEU A 73 -5.24 -12.76 7.99
CA LEU A 73 -5.65 -11.47 7.49
C LEU A 73 -4.43 -10.56 7.37
N LYS A 74 -4.21 -9.98 6.21
CA LYS A 74 -3.08 -9.09 5.94
C LYS A 74 -3.52 -7.92 5.07
N ALA A 75 -2.85 -6.79 5.22
CA ALA A 75 -2.94 -5.72 4.24
C ALA A 75 -1.56 -5.29 3.78
N LYS A 76 -1.46 -4.79 2.54
CA LYS A 76 -0.19 -4.32 1.98
C LYS A 76 -0.40 -3.18 1.01
N LEU A 77 0.56 -2.28 0.96
CA LEU A 77 0.68 -1.25 -0.05
C LEU A 77 1.72 -1.66 -1.08
N VAL A 78 1.32 -1.67 -2.34
CA VAL A 78 2.12 -2.16 -3.46
C VAL A 78 2.31 -1.04 -4.48
N ASP A 79 3.53 -0.91 -5.00
CA ASP A 79 3.86 0.04 -6.05
C ASP A 79 3.33 -0.42 -7.43
N PRO A 80 3.45 0.43 -8.48
CA PRO A 80 3.07 0.04 -9.84
C PRO A 80 3.85 -1.15 -10.40
N SER A 81 5.06 -1.42 -9.90
CA SER A 81 5.93 -2.52 -10.34
C SER A 81 5.56 -3.87 -9.68
N GLY A 82 4.76 -3.84 -8.61
CA GLY A 82 4.39 -5.00 -7.81
C GLY A 82 5.22 -5.17 -6.52
N ALA A 83 6.14 -4.27 -6.21
CA ALA A 83 6.93 -4.29 -5.00
C ALA A 83 6.09 -3.83 -3.79
N VAL A 84 6.22 -4.56 -2.67
CA VAL A 84 5.57 -4.22 -1.40
C VAL A 84 6.34 -3.07 -0.75
N LEU A 85 5.66 -1.96 -0.49
CA LEU A 85 6.22 -0.77 0.16
C LEU A 85 5.95 -0.77 1.66
N LEU A 86 4.81 -1.33 2.08
CA LEU A 86 4.39 -1.41 3.47
C LEU A 86 3.49 -2.64 3.65
N GLU A 87 3.67 -3.36 4.75
CA GLU A 87 2.83 -4.50 5.14
C GLU A 87 2.22 -4.22 6.52
N PHE A 88 0.95 -4.56 6.70
CA PHE A 88 0.21 -4.43 7.95
C PHE A 88 -0.14 -5.82 8.46
N GLU A 89 0.34 -6.15 9.66
CA GLU A 89 0.13 -7.44 10.28
C GLU A 89 -1.22 -7.53 11.00
N ALA A 90 -1.78 -8.74 11.09
CA ALA A 90 -2.98 -8.97 11.87
C ALA A 90 -2.78 -8.63 13.36
N ASN A 91 -3.87 -8.23 14.01
CA ASN A 91 -3.93 -7.91 15.44
C ASN A 91 -3.05 -6.73 15.85
N THR A 92 -2.85 -5.79 14.93
CA THR A 92 -2.13 -4.55 15.16
C THR A 92 -3.02 -3.35 14.84
N SER A 93 -2.69 -2.22 15.45
CA SER A 93 -3.33 -0.94 15.19
C SER A 93 -2.32 0.18 15.41
N GLY A 94 -2.45 1.26 14.66
CA GLY A 94 -1.56 2.39 14.82
C GLY A 94 -1.55 3.30 13.61
N ARG A 95 -0.42 3.97 13.44
CA ARG A 95 -0.23 4.95 12.38
C ARG A 95 1.08 4.70 11.67
N GLU A 96 1.03 4.50 10.36
CA GLU A 96 2.20 4.31 9.50
C GLU A 96 2.33 5.46 8.50
N GLU A 97 3.57 5.89 8.24
CA GLU A 97 3.86 6.93 7.26
C GLU A 97 4.80 6.37 6.17
N VAL A 98 4.47 6.62 4.91
CA VAL A 98 5.30 6.22 3.75
C VAL A 98 5.60 7.44 2.90
N PHE A 99 6.89 7.69 2.67
CA PHE A 99 7.34 8.78 1.81
C PHE A 99 7.45 8.33 0.34
N PHE A 100 6.86 9.12 -0.55
CA PHE A 100 6.88 8.88 -1.99
C PHE A 100 7.72 9.93 -2.69
N LYS A 101 8.81 9.49 -3.33
CA LYS A 101 9.61 10.35 -4.21
C LYS A 101 8.81 10.75 -5.44
N GLU A 102 8.19 9.75 -6.08
CA GLU A 102 7.40 9.92 -7.29
C GLU A 102 5.92 9.70 -7.01
N GLY A 103 5.08 10.48 -7.69
CA GLY A 103 3.63 10.32 -7.63
C GLY A 103 3.17 9.18 -8.54
N GLY A 104 2.00 8.64 -8.26
CA GLY A 104 1.50 7.52 -9.05
C GLY A 104 0.28 6.84 -8.48
N ALA A 105 -0.12 5.75 -9.14
CA ALA A 105 -1.21 4.88 -8.74
C ALA A 105 -0.66 3.65 -8.01
N PHE A 106 -0.87 3.59 -6.71
CA PHE A 106 -0.45 2.50 -5.84
C PHE A 106 -1.65 1.60 -5.54
N LYS A 107 -1.39 0.31 -5.25
CA LYS A 107 -2.44 -0.64 -4.90
C LYS A 107 -2.39 -0.93 -3.41
N PHE A 108 -3.47 -0.60 -2.71
CA PHE A 108 -3.71 -1.09 -1.36
C PHE A 108 -4.49 -2.39 -1.43
N VAL A 109 -3.94 -3.47 -0.90
CA VAL A 109 -4.47 -4.83 -1.03
C VAL A 109 -4.78 -5.39 0.34
N ILE A 110 -5.98 -5.91 0.53
CA ILE A 110 -6.40 -6.68 1.70
C ILE A 110 -6.51 -8.14 1.27
N GLU A 111 -5.78 -9.02 1.95
CA GLU A 111 -5.76 -10.46 1.70
C GLU A 111 -6.28 -11.20 2.93
N ALA A 112 -7.22 -12.11 2.71
CA ALA A 112 -7.79 -12.94 3.75
C ALA A 112 -7.78 -14.41 3.32
N LYS A 113 -7.43 -15.31 4.24
CA LYS A 113 -7.59 -16.75 4.07
C LYS A 113 -8.39 -17.31 5.23
N LYS A 114 -9.66 -17.63 4.96
CA LYS A 114 -10.61 -18.17 5.95
C LYS A 114 -10.64 -17.33 7.23
N ALA A 115 -10.57 -16.00 7.09
CA ALA A 115 -10.39 -15.08 8.19
C ALA A 115 -11.73 -14.73 8.86
N LYS A 116 -11.72 -14.57 10.18
CA LYS A 116 -12.79 -13.94 10.96
C LYS A 116 -12.22 -12.72 11.66
N GLY A 117 -12.95 -11.60 11.65
CA GLY A 117 -12.54 -10.41 12.36
C GLY A 117 -12.99 -9.13 11.68
N SER A 118 -12.16 -8.10 11.76
CA SER A 118 -12.49 -6.77 11.24
C SER A 118 -11.25 -5.99 10.81
N TYR A 119 -11.46 -4.99 9.97
CA TYR A 119 -10.44 -4.02 9.62
C TYR A 119 -11.03 -2.62 9.56
N ARG A 120 -10.19 -1.62 9.86
CA ARG A 120 -10.42 -0.20 9.58
C ARG A 120 -9.11 0.38 9.06
N PHE A 121 -9.19 1.05 7.92
CA PHE A 121 -8.10 1.81 7.35
C PHE A 121 -8.62 3.18 6.92
N GLU A 122 -7.85 4.21 7.21
CA GLU A 122 -8.06 5.58 6.76
C GLU A 122 -6.71 6.16 6.34
N TRP A 123 -6.67 6.89 5.23
CA TRP A 123 -5.43 7.49 4.75
C TRP A 123 -5.60 8.92 4.28
N PHE A 124 -4.51 9.69 4.34
CA PHE A 124 -4.47 11.04 3.82
C PHE A 124 -3.06 11.42 3.38
N ASN A 125 -2.98 12.35 2.44
CA ASN A 125 -1.71 12.93 2.03
C ASN A 125 -1.34 14.04 3.02
N LYS A 126 -0.19 13.89 3.67
CA LYS A 126 0.45 14.96 4.42
C LYS A 126 1.33 15.72 3.43
N GLU A 127 1.01 16.99 3.21
CA GLU A 127 1.87 17.86 2.41
C GLU A 127 3.19 18.03 3.16
N VAL A 128 4.28 17.66 2.50
CA VAL A 128 5.61 18.07 2.96
C VAL A 128 5.67 19.54 2.62
N GLU A 129 5.47 20.38 3.64
CA GLU A 129 5.65 21.82 3.51
C GLU A 129 7.03 22.01 2.87
N LYS A 130 7.06 22.54 1.65
CA LYS A 130 8.32 22.93 1.03
C LYS A 130 8.86 23.98 1.97
N SER A 131 9.82 23.59 2.81
CA SER A 131 10.73 24.52 3.46
C SER A 131 11.36 25.28 2.31
N THR A 132 10.77 26.42 1.98
CA THR A 132 11.36 27.43 1.14
C THR A 132 12.73 27.62 1.73
N ALA A 133 13.75 27.25 0.98
CA ALA A 133 15.12 27.55 1.30
C ALA A 133 15.16 29.04 1.68
N GLN A 134 15.26 29.30 2.98
CA GLN A 134 15.59 30.61 3.47
C GLN A 134 17.04 30.79 3.06
N ALA A 135 17.23 31.35 1.86
CA ALA A 135 18.51 31.82 1.40
C ALA A 135 19.08 32.71 2.52
N PRO A 136 20.32 32.47 3.00
CA PRO A 136 20.96 33.43 3.86
C PRO A 136 21.41 34.61 2.98
N ASP A 137 20.49 35.50 2.60
CA ASP A 137 20.87 36.88 2.31
C ASP A 137 21.03 37.62 3.64
N GLN A 138 22.10 37.25 4.35
CA GLN A 138 22.66 38.03 5.45
C GLN A 138 24.07 38.54 5.06
N THR A 139 24.55 38.24 3.86
CA THR A 139 25.86 38.69 3.38
C THR A 139 25.80 40.11 2.83
N ALA A 140 24.68 40.59 2.26
CA ALA A 140 24.60 41.96 1.77
C ALA A 140 24.50 43.00 2.91
N ALA A 141 23.84 42.67 4.03
CA ALA A 141 23.65 43.58 5.15
C ALA A 141 24.91 43.78 6.03
N TRP A 142 25.80 42.79 6.11
CA TRP A 142 27.07 42.93 6.84
C TRP A 142 28.11 43.74 6.08
N VAL A 143 28.16 43.64 4.75
CA VAL A 143 29.13 44.38 3.92
C VAL A 143 28.85 45.89 3.96
N ALA A 144 27.57 46.31 3.87
CA ALA A 144 27.21 47.72 3.97
C ALA A 144 27.38 48.34 5.38
N ARG A 145 27.42 47.50 6.43
CA ARG A 145 27.66 47.94 7.82
C ARG A 145 29.15 48.06 8.13
N ALA A 146 30.02 47.30 7.46
CA ALA A 146 31.46 47.37 7.65
C ALA A 146 32.08 48.64 7.04
N GLU A 147 31.52 49.15 5.93
CA GLU A 147 32.02 50.36 5.25
C GLU A 147 31.72 51.67 6.01
N ASN A 148 30.79 51.66 6.96
CA ASN A 148 30.43 52.84 7.77
C ASN A 148 31.16 52.92 9.12
N PHE A 149 31.99 51.92 9.49
CA PHE A 149 32.64 51.87 10.80
C PHE A 149 34.14 52.24 10.81
N PHE A 150 34.75 52.44 9.63
CA PHE A 150 36.13 52.88 9.48
C PHE A 150 36.26 54.02 8.46
N PRO A 151 35.91 55.27 8.82
CA PRO A 151 36.40 56.42 8.07
C PRO A 151 37.92 56.54 8.29
N SER A 152 38.66 56.53 7.19
CA SER A 152 40.09 56.84 7.09
C SER A 152 40.42 58.26 7.56
#